data_AF-Q44948-F1
#
_entry.id   AF-Q44948-F1
#
_cell.length_a   1.000
_cell.length_b   1.000
_cell.length_c   1.000
_cell.angle_alpha   90.00
_cell.angle_beta   90.00
_cell.angle_gamma   90.00
#
_symmetry.space_group_name_H-M   'P 1'
#
loop_
_entity.id
_entity.type
_entity.pdbx_description
1 polymer ?
#
loop_
_entity_poly.entity_id
_entity_poly.type
_entity_poly.pdbx_seq_one_letter_code
_entity_poly.pdbx_strand_id
1 'polypeptide(L)' 'MYLQTFLVKTKQKVNNKNYPEFKLFDTSQLEKDQTLKSIKTNIANLKNYIDKIKPIAIQIYKKYSKNIP' A
#
# COMPACT_ATOMS: atom_id res chain seq x y z
N MET A 1 4.55 0.53 -4.63
CA MET A 1 5.49 1.24 -3.73
C MET A 1 4.97 2.58 -3.21
N TYR A 2 4.53 3.54 -4.04
CA TYR A 2 4.18 4.90 -3.56
C TYR A 2 3.15 4.94 -2.40
N LEU A 3 2.06 4.17 -2.49
CA LEU A 3 1.03 4.12 -1.44
C LEU A 3 1.56 3.57 -0.10
N GLN A 4 2.37 2.51 -0.15
CA GLN A 4 2.99 1.93 1.06
C GLN A 4 3.95 2.91 1.72
N THR A 5 4.83 3.52 0.92
CA THR A 5 5.79 4.51 1.41
C THR A 5 5.07 5.69 2.05
N PHE A 6 4.00 6.18 1.42
CA PHE A 6 3.15 7.23 1.97
C PHE A 6 2.57 6.84 3.34
N LEU A 7 1.99 5.65 3.46
CA LEU A 7 1.40 5.19 4.72
C LEU A 7 2.46 5.05 5.83
N VAL A 8 3.60 4.44 5.54
CA VAL A 8 4.71 4.26 6.51
C VAL A 8 5.23 5.62 6.99
N LYS A 9 5.57 6.52 6.05
CA LYS A 9 6.11 7.84 6.40
C LYS A 9 5.09 8.67 7.19
N THR A 10 3.81 8.59 6.83
CA THR A 10 2.77 9.33 7.55
C THR A 10 2.58 8.78 8.96
N LYS A 11 2.58 7.45 9.14
CA LYS A 11 2.48 6.81 10.46
C LYS A 11 3.61 7.27 11.39
N GLN A 12 4.84 7.29 10.89
CA GLN A 12 6.01 7.77 11.63
C GLN A 12 5.90 9.25 12.01
N LYS A 13 5.38 10.09 11.10
CA LYS A 13 5.25 11.53 11.32
C LYS A 13 4.15 11.91 12.32
N VAL A 14 2.99 11.25 12.26
CA VAL A 14 1.80 11.69 13.01
C VAL A 14 1.68 11.10 14.42
N ASN A 15 2.51 10.09 14.77
CA ASN A 15 2.51 9.39 16.05
C ASN A 15 1.11 9.10 16.64
N ASN A 16 0.14 8.77 15.77
CA ASN A 16 -1.24 8.56 16.17
C ASN A 16 -1.47 7.10 16.56
N LYS A 17 -1.90 6.85 17.81
CA LYS A 17 -2.25 5.51 18.31
C LYS A 17 -3.38 4.83 17.53
N ASN A 18 -4.27 5.63 16.92
CA ASN A 18 -5.40 5.17 16.10
C ASN A 18 -5.09 5.21 14.59
N TYR A 19 -3.82 5.15 14.21
CA TYR A 19 -3.44 5.06 12.80
C TYR A 19 -3.90 3.69 12.23
N PRO A 20 -4.60 3.63 11.08
CA PRO A 20 -5.08 2.38 10.52
C PRO A 20 -3.96 1.36 10.31
N GLU A 21 -4.23 0.11 10.65
CA GLU A 21 -3.31 -0.98 10.35
C GLU A 21 -3.33 -1.31 8.87
N PHE A 22 -2.15 -1.61 8.33
CA PHE A 22 -1.99 -2.05 6.95
C PHE A 22 -0.81 -3.01 6.88
N LYS A 23 -0.89 -3.97 5.96
CA LYS A 23 0.20 -4.91 5.68
C LYS A 23 1.00 -4.42 4.47
N LEU A 24 2.31 -4.58 4.51
CA LEU A 24 3.15 -4.40 3.34
C LEU A 24 2.91 -5.55 2.36
N PHE A 25 3.08 -5.26 1.07
CA PHE A 25 3.08 -6.28 0.04
C PHE A 25 4.18 -7.30 0.33
N ASP A 26 3.79 -8.57 0.33
CA ASP A 26 4.70 -9.69 0.51
C ASP A 26 5.27 -10.10 -0.86
N THR A 27 6.55 -9.79 -1.06
CA THR A 27 7.23 -10.06 -2.33
C THR A 27 7.46 -11.56 -2.58
N SER A 28 7.31 -12.41 -1.56
CA SER A 28 7.39 -13.87 -1.74
C SER A 28 6.21 -14.43 -2.54
N GLN A 29 5.13 -13.66 -2.68
CA GLN A 29 3.98 -13.98 -3.52
C GLN A 29 4.21 -13.73 -5.02
N LEU A 30 5.40 -13.23 -5.39
CA LEU A 30 5.77 -13.03 -6.78
C LEU A 30 6.42 -14.30 -7.33
N GLU A 31 5.88 -14.77 -8.44
CA GLU A 31 6.50 -15.77 -9.28
C GLU A 31 7.84 -15.25 -9.79
N LYS A 32 8.89 -16.07 -9.65
CA LYS A 32 10.25 -15.73 -10.07
C LYS A 32 10.45 -15.91 -11.57
N ASP A 33 9.68 -16.80 -12.17
CA ASP A 33 9.76 -17.11 -13.59
C ASP A 33 9.27 -15.94 -14.45
N GLN A 34 9.90 -15.73 -15.59
CA GLN A 34 9.56 -14.66 -16.54
C GLN A 34 8.63 -15.12 -17.66
N THR A 35 7.73 -16.07 -17.38
CA THR A 35 6.73 -16.51 -18.36
C THR A 35 5.55 -15.56 -18.41
N LEU A 36 4.80 -15.55 -19.52
CA LEU A 36 3.56 -14.77 -19.63
C LEU A 36 2.56 -15.09 -18.52
N LYS A 37 2.46 -16.36 -18.11
CA LYS A 37 1.59 -16.79 -17.02
C LYS A 37 2.04 -16.18 -15.70
N SER A 38 3.33 -16.30 -15.37
CA SER A 38 3.93 -15.75 -14.15
C SER A 38 3.75 -14.24 -14.06
N ILE A 39 3.94 -13.52 -15.18
CA ILE A 39 3.70 -12.08 -15.26
C ILE A 39 2.22 -11.74 -14.98
N LYS A 40 1.27 -12.47 -15.59
CA LYS A 40 -0.17 -12.27 -15.34
C LYS A 40 -0.55 -12.52 -13.88
N THR A 41 -0.01 -13.57 -13.27
CA THR A 41 -0.20 -13.87 -11.83
C THR A 41 0.35 -12.74 -10.96
N ASN A 42 1.57 -12.28 -11.22
CA ASN A 42 2.19 -11.18 -10.48
C ASN A 42 1.38 -9.89 -10.59
N ILE A 43 0.89 -9.55 -11.78
CA ILE A 43 0.00 -8.39 -11.99
C ILE A 43 -1.28 -8.53 -11.18
N ALA A 44 -1.89 -9.72 -11.15
CA ALA A 44 -3.11 -9.96 -10.37
C ALA A 44 -2.87 -9.80 -8.86
N ASN A 45 -1.76 -10.34 -8.35
CA ASN A 45 -1.36 -10.21 -6.95
C ASN A 45 -1.12 -8.74 -6.56
N LEU A 46 -0.42 -8.00 -7.41
CA LEU A 46 -0.18 -6.56 -7.21
C LEU A 46 -1.48 -5.75 -7.26
N LYS A 47 -2.40 -6.04 -8.18
CA LYS A 47 -3.72 -5.38 -8.25
C LYS A 47 -4.54 -5.61 -6.99
N ASN A 48 -4.68 -6.86 -6.57
CA ASN A 48 -5.39 -7.22 -5.33
C ASN A 48 -4.81 -6.49 -4.11
N TYR A 49 -3.48 -6.38 -4.05
CA TYR A 49 -2.83 -5.60 -3.00
C TYR A 49 -3.17 -4.10 -3.05
N ILE A 50 -3.10 -3.50 -4.24
CA ILE A 50 -3.43 -2.08 -4.43
C ILE A 50 -4.89 -1.81 -4.04
N ASP A 51 -5.82 -2.69 -4.41
CA ASP A 51 -7.24 -2.51 -4.11
C ASP A 51 -7.53 -2.50 -2.60
N LYS A 52 -6.76 -3.27 -1.81
CA LYS A 52 -6.84 -3.27 -0.35
C LYS A 52 -6.24 -2.01 0.28
N ILE A 53 -5.11 -1.53 -0.25
CA ILE A 53 -4.35 -0.43 0.36
C ILE A 53 -4.86 0.94 -0.05
N LYS A 54 -5.34 1.10 -1.29
CA LYS A 54 -5.83 2.36 -1.83
C LYS A 54 -6.88 3.05 -0.95
N PRO A 55 -7.94 2.39 -0.44
CA PRO A 55 -8.92 3.07 0.41
C PRO A 55 -8.31 3.60 1.71
N ILE A 56 -7.38 2.85 2.32
CA ILE A 56 -6.66 3.28 3.53
C ILE A 56 -5.80 4.52 3.24
N ALA A 57 -5.04 4.49 2.13
CA ALA A 57 -4.22 5.62 1.73
C ALA A 57 -5.06 6.87 1.45
N ILE A 58 -6.23 6.74 0.80
CA ILE A 58 -7.16 7.86 0.57
C ILE A 58 -7.69 8.41 1.90
N GLN A 59 -8.06 7.54 2.83
CA GLN A 59 -8.52 7.95 4.16
C GLN A 59 -7.45 8.77 4.90
N ILE A 60 -6.21 8.28 4.89
CA ILE A 60 -5.07 8.94 5.54
C ILE A 60 -4.74 10.27 4.85
N TYR A 61 -4.73 10.30 3.53
CA TYR A 61 -4.53 11.52 2.75
C TYR A 61 -5.58 12.58 3.11
N LYS A 62 -6.87 12.21 3.13
CA LYS A 62 -7.94 13.13 3.52
C LYS A 62 -7.75 13.66 4.94
N LYS A 63 -7.29 12.83 5.88
CA LYS A 63 -7.13 13.18 7.29
C LYS A 63 -5.92 14.08 7.57
N TYR A 64 -4.78 13.82 6.92
CA TYR A 64 -3.51 14.46 7.28
C TYR A 64 -2.90 15.34 6.18
N SER A 65 -3.37 15.26 4.94
CA SER A 65 -2.85 16.08 3.84
C SER A 65 -3.74 17.25 3.45
N LYS A 66 -5.01 17.28 3.90
CA LYS A 66 -5.91 18.44 3.72
C LYS A 66 -5.88 19.44 4.87
N ASN A 67 -5.23 19.11 5.99
CA ASN A 67 -5.03 20.01 7.13
C ASN A 67 -3.56 20.48 7.20
N ILE A 68 -3.03 20.97 6.08
CA ILE A 68 -1.82 21.78 6.09
C ILE A 68 -2.34 23.21 6.37
N PRO A 69 -2.05 23.82 7.53
CA PRO A 69 -2.32 25.25 7.72
C PRO A 69 -1.57 26.10 6.69
#